data_AF-A0A2C6MAM5-F1
#
_entry.id   AF-A0A2C6MAM5-F1
#
_cell.length_a   1.000
_cell.length_b   1.000
_cell.length_c   1.000
_cell.angle_alpha   90.00
_cell.angle_beta   90.00
_cell.angle_gamma   90.00
#
_symmetry.space_group_name_H-M   'P 1'
#
loop_
_entity.id
_entity.type
_entity.pdbx_description
1 polymer ?
#
loop_
_entity_poly.entity_id
_entity_poly.type
_entity_poly.pdbx_seq_one_letter_code
_entity_poly.pdbx_strand_id
1 'polypeptide(L)'
;MIKFDEDVTPGGRKISGWFVAFCGAVVGFAAAIMGVGGGFLTFPMFVYGLGVSSFTTVGTDILQIIFTAGYSSIAQYAIYGYIFYTLAMGMLVGSLLGIQIGAATTKVVPGIYIRGFYAVAIMAGFVNRLFALPEKMVQMGYISMSTSVTTLLATIGTWVFFGLVFIFAGWIILAFIRGIPTLRAETATTVTKGVSH
;
A
#
# COMPACT_ATOMS: atom_id res chain seq x y z
N MET A 1 22.84 -15.27 8.42
CA MET A 1 21.39 -15.42 8.13
C MET A 1 20.64 -14.37 8.92
N ILE A 2 19.74 -13.62 8.28
CA ILE A 2 18.85 -12.67 8.94
C ILE A 2 17.73 -13.47 9.58
N LYS A 3 17.44 -13.16 10.84
CA LYS A 3 16.35 -13.77 11.58
C LYS A 3 15.12 -12.87 11.52
N PHE A 4 13.95 -13.45 11.32
CA PHE A 4 12.67 -12.76 11.25
C PHE A 4 11.64 -13.47 12.14
N ASP A 5 10.67 -12.71 12.63
CA ASP A 5 9.44 -13.23 13.25
C ASP A 5 9.68 -14.21 14.41
N GLU A 6 10.73 -13.99 15.22
CA GLU A 6 10.99 -14.78 16.44
C GLU A 6 9.83 -14.68 17.44
N ASP A 7 9.11 -13.55 17.44
CA ASP A 7 7.97 -13.27 18.34
C ASP A 7 6.62 -13.79 17.80
N VAL A 8 6.56 -14.17 16.51
CA VAL A 8 5.31 -14.51 15.80
C VAL A 8 5.24 -16.00 15.43
N THR A 9 6.39 -16.67 15.27
CA THR A 9 6.47 -18.11 14.93
C THR A 9 7.45 -18.85 15.83
N PRO A 10 7.06 -20.00 16.45
CA PRO A 10 7.98 -20.79 17.27
C PRO A 10 9.20 -21.23 16.46
N GLY A 11 10.39 -20.77 16.86
CA GLY A 11 11.67 -21.09 16.22
C GLY A 11 12.21 -20.03 15.24
N GLY A 12 11.42 -19.00 14.90
CA GLY A 12 11.80 -17.90 13.99
C GLY A 12 12.13 -18.35 12.55
N ARG A 13 12.09 -17.42 11.60
CA ARG A 13 12.51 -17.69 10.22
C ARG A 13 13.93 -17.19 10.01
N LYS A 14 14.78 -17.99 9.36
CA LYS A 14 16.16 -17.62 9.01
C LYS A 14 16.29 -17.57 7.49
N ILE A 15 16.61 -16.40 6.96
CA ILE A 15 16.78 -16.18 5.51
C ILE A 15 18.21 -15.70 5.25
N SER A 16 18.80 -16.08 4.11
CA SER A 16 20.09 -15.54 3.70
C SER A 16 19.99 -14.04 3.45
N GLY A 17 20.85 -13.24 4.09
CA GLY A 17 20.84 -11.79 3.91
C GLY A 17 21.14 -11.34 2.48
N TRP A 18 21.96 -12.10 1.76
CA TRP A 18 22.24 -11.88 0.35
C TRP A 18 21.00 -12.06 -0.53
N PHE A 19 20.15 -13.05 -0.21
CA PHE A 19 18.91 -13.27 -0.94
C PHE A 19 17.90 -12.15 -0.70
N VAL A 20 17.76 -11.72 0.56
CA VAL A 20 16.92 -10.56 0.92
C VAL A 20 17.41 -9.29 0.23
N ALA A 21 18.72 -9.05 0.21
CA ALA A 21 19.31 -7.89 -0.45
C ALA A 21 19.07 -7.90 -1.96
N PHE A 22 19.21 -9.05 -2.62
CA PHE A 22 18.90 -9.20 -4.05
C PHE A 22 17.43 -8.93 -4.35
N CYS A 23 16.51 -9.54 -3.59
CA CYS A 23 15.07 -9.28 -3.68
C CYS A 23 14.76 -7.79 -3.50
N GLY A 24 15.31 -7.16 -2.46
CA GLY A 24 15.16 -5.73 -2.20
C GLY A 24 15.71 -4.86 -3.32
N ALA A 25 16.84 -5.24 -3.94
CA ALA A 25 17.41 -4.51 -5.07
C ALA A 25 16.51 -4.57 -6.31
N VAL A 26 15.95 -5.75 -6.62
CA VAL A 26 15.00 -5.91 -7.75
C VAL A 26 13.74 -5.08 -7.51
N VAL A 27 13.18 -5.13 -6.30
CA VAL A 27 11.99 -4.35 -5.94
C VAL A 27 12.28 -2.86 -5.98
N GLY A 28 13.38 -2.43 -5.37
CA GLY A 28 13.79 -1.02 -5.34
C GLY A 28 14.04 -0.46 -6.73
N PHE A 29 14.68 -1.24 -7.60
CA PHE A 29 14.90 -0.86 -9.00
C PHE A 29 13.58 -0.69 -9.76
N ALA A 30 12.67 -1.68 -9.66
CA ALA A 30 11.35 -1.58 -10.28
C ALA A 30 10.53 -0.40 -9.73
N ALA A 31 10.58 -0.18 -8.41
CA ALA A 31 9.92 0.93 -7.73
C ALA A 31 10.45 2.29 -8.18
N ALA A 32 11.76 2.41 -8.39
CA ALA A 32 12.42 3.63 -8.86
C ALA A 32 12.00 3.99 -10.29
N ILE A 33 11.92 3.00 -11.19
CA ILE A 33 11.46 3.22 -12.58
C ILE A 33 9.98 3.65 -12.59
N MET A 34 9.16 3.03 -11.76
CA MET A 34 7.72 3.30 -11.75
C MET A 34 7.36 4.59 -10.99
N GLY A 35 8.19 5.04 -10.05
CA GLY A 35 7.94 6.23 -9.25
C GLY A 35 6.82 6.08 -8.20
N VAL A 36 6.38 4.84 -7.90
CA VAL A 36 5.17 4.56 -7.09
C VAL A 36 5.50 4.25 -5.61
N GLY A 37 6.76 4.36 -5.18
CA GLY A 37 7.14 4.08 -3.79
C GLY A 37 7.15 2.60 -3.40
N GLY A 38 7.19 1.66 -4.35
CA GLY A 38 7.60 0.25 -4.13
C GLY A 38 6.67 -0.68 -3.33
N GLY A 39 5.78 -0.15 -2.49
CA GLY A 39 4.99 -0.97 -1.56
C GLY A 39 4.04 -1.98 -2.20
N PHE A 40 3.64 -1.79 -3.47
CA PHE A 40 2.84 -2.76 -4.22
C PHE A 40 3.65 -4.02 -4.64
N LEU A 41 4.98 -3.94 -4.64
CA LEU A 41 5.88 -5.02 -5.05
C LEU A 41 6.67 -5.59 -3.85
N THR A 42 7.01 -4.76 -2.87
CA THR A 42 7.69 -5.19 -1.64
C THR A 42 6.86 -6.20 -0.86
N PHE A 43 5.58 -5.91 -0.63
CA PHE A 43 4.73 -6.76 0.20
C PHE A 43 4.52 -8.17 -0.38
N PRO A 44 4.14 -8.39 -1.66
CA PRO A 44 3.98 -9.75 -2.17
C PRO A 44 5.32 -10.50 -2.21
N MET A 45 6.43 -9.81 -2.51
CA MET A 45 7.75 -10.44 -2.49
C MET A 45 8.15 -10.90 -1.10
N PHE A 46 7.92 -10.07 -0.08
CA PHE A 46 8.35 -10.39 1.28
C PHE A 46 7.37 -11.37 1.96
N VAL A 47 6.07 -11.20 1.79
CA VAL A 47 5.05 -12.07 2.42
C VAL A 47 4.93 -13.43 1.72
N TYR A 48 4.87 -13.45 0.39
CA TYR A 48 4.67 -14.70 -0.36
C TYR A 48 5.98 -15.32 -0.85
N GLY A 49 6.95 -14.50 -1.27
CA GLY A 49 8.26 -14.99 -1.74
C GLY A 49 9.18 -15.39 -0.59
N LEU A 50 9.36 -14.51 0.41
CA LEU A 50 10.25 -14.74 1.55
C LEU A 50 9.54 -15.33 2.77
N GLY A 51 8.20 -15.29 2.81
CA GLY A 51 7.43 -15.76 3.93
C GLY A 51 7.57 -14.89 5.19
N VAL A 52 7.97 -13.64 5.07
CA VAL A 52 8.02 -12.72 6.21
C VAL A 52 6.58 -12.39 6.66
N SER A 53 6.36 -12.21 7.96
CA SER A 53 5.06 -11.83 8.47
C SER A 53 4.58 -10.50 7.88
N SER A 54 3.27 -10.35 7.77
CA SER A 54 2.68 -9.15 7.15
C SER A 54 2.96 -7.89 7.96
N PHE A 55 3.01 -8.00 9.29
CA PHE A 55 3.31 -6.86 10.16
C PHE A 55 4.76 -6.38 10.01
N THR A 56 5.72 -7.31 10.06
CA THR A 56 7.15 -6.99 9.85
C THR A 56 7.39 -6.41 8.45
N THR A 57 6.70 -6.96 7.44
CA THR A 57 6.81 -6.48 6.06
C THR A 57 6.30 -5.05 5.90
N VAL A 58 5.11 -4.74 6.44
CA VAL A 58 4.52 -3.39 6.34
C VAL A 58 5.40 -2.36 7.07
N GLY A 59 5.92 -2.68 8.24
CA GLY A 59 6.82 -1.78 8.96
C GLY A 59 8.12 -1.51 8.20
N THR A 60 8.70 -2.55 7.60
CA THR A 60 9.94 -2.44 6.81
C THR A 60 9.73 -1.60 5.54
N ASP A 61 8.60 -1.83 4.84
CA ASP A 61 8.25 -1.11 3.62
C ASP A 61 8.02 0.38 3.88
N ILE A 62 7.30 0.74 4.96
CA ILE A 62 7.09 2.16 5.33
C ILE A 62 8.43 2.86 5.61
N LEU A 63 9.34 2.21 6.34
CA LEU A 63 10.66 2.77 6.62
C LEU A 63 11.42 3.05 5.33
N GLN A 64 11.43 2.09 4.40
CA GLN A 64 12.04 2.27 3.08
C GLN A 64 11.41 3.44 2.31
N ILE A 65 10.08 3.50 2.26
CA ILE A 65 9.32 4.53 1.51
C ILE A 65 9.67 5.92 2.00
N ILE A 66 9.79 6.13 3.31
CA ILE A 66 10.15 7.44 3.87
C ILE A 66 11.47 7.94 3.29
N PHE A 67 12.50 7.09 3.21
CA PHE A 67 13.78 7.49 2.64
C PHE A 67 13.72 7.64 1.12
N THR A 68 13.12 6.70 0.40
CA THR A 68 13.14 6.72 -1.07
C THR A 68 12.23 7.82 -1.63
N ALA A 69 11.01 7.95 -1.13
CA ALA A 69 10.07 8.96 -1.56
C ALA A 69 10.43 10.34 -0.97
N GLY A 70 10.93 10.40 0.27
CA GLY A 70 11.43 11.64 0.86
C GLY A 70 12.60 12.21 0.06
N TYR A 71 13.59 11.38 -0.28
CA TYR A 71 14.71 11.81 -1.10
C TYR A 71 14.28 12.26 -2.51
N SER A 72 13.47 11.46 -3.23
CA SER A 72 13.01 11.83 -4.57
C SER A 72 12.14 13.09 -4.56
N SER A 73 11.19 13.21 -3.62
CA SER A 73 10.33 14.40 -3.49
C SER A 73 11.12 15.68 -3.21
N ILE A 74 12.13 15.64 -2.34
CA ILE A 74 12.96 16.81 -2.05
C ILE A 74 13.93 17.08 -3.21
N ALA A 75 14.76 16.11 -3.55
CA ALA A 75 15.89 16.29 -4.45
C ALA A 75 15.47 16.52 -5.91
N GLN A 76 14.40 15.88 -6.38
CA GLN A 76 13.97 15.97 -7.78
C GLN A 76 12.80 16.94 -7.98
N TYR A 77 11.89 17.05 -7.03
CA TYR A 77 10.67 17.84 -7.22
C TYR A 77 10.68 19.16 -6.45
N ALA A 78 11.09 19.18 -5.18
CA ALA A 78 11.05 20.39 -4.36
C ALA A 78 12.10 21.41 -4.80
N ILE A 79 13.35 20.97 -4.97
CA ILE A 79 14.47 21.85 -5.39
C ILE A 79 14.20 22.49 -6.75
N TYR A 80 13.61 21.74 -7.68
CA TYR A 80 13.32 22.21 -9.03
C TYR A 80 11.97 22.96 -9.15
N GLY A 81 11.24 23.14 -8.04
CA GLY A 81 10.00 23.91 -8.02
C GLY A 81 8.79 23.23 -8.67
N TYR A 82 8.80 21.91 -8.82
CA TYR A 82 7.70 21.14 -9.44
C TYR A 82 6.59 20.73 -8.46
N ILE A 83 6.60 21.22 -7.21
CA ILE A 83 5.62 20.87 -6.18
C ILE A 83 4.50 21.90 -6.10
N PHE A 84 3.28 21.44 -6.35
CA PHE A 84 2.06 22.19 -6.01
C PHE A 84 1.72 22.00 -4.53
N TYR A 85 2.26 22.85 -3.67
CA TYR A 85 2.13 22.73 -2.21
C TYR A 85 0.67 22.69 -1.72
N THR A 86 -0.25 23.41 -2.35
CA THR A 86 -1.68 23.38 -2.00
C THR A 86 -2.27 21.98 -2.20
N LEU A 87 -1.97 21.33 -3.33
CA LEU A 87 -2.44 19.97 -3.61
C LEU A 87 -1.76 18.95 -2.70
N ALA A 88 -0.44 19.09 -2.50
CA ALA A 88 0.33 18.22 -1.63
C ALA A 88 -0.19 18.24 -0.18
N MET A 89 -0.49 19.42 0.36
CA MET A 89 -1.05 19.56 1.71
C MET A 89 -2.46 18.99 1.81
N GLY A 90 -3.31 19.18 0.79
CA GLY A 90 -4.64 18.56 0.74
C GLY A 90 -4.57 17.02 0.77
N MET A 91 -3.66 16.45 -0.04
CA MET A 91 -3.41 15.00 -0.04
C MET A 91 -2.86 14.51 1.29
N LEU A 92 -1.94 15.27 1.91
CA LEU A 92 -1.36 14.92 3.21
C LEU A 92 -2.45 14.83 4.28
N VAL A 93 -3.29 15.86 4.42
CA VAL A 93 -4.37 15.88 5.43
C VAL A 93 -5.34 14.72 5.22
N GLY A 94 -5.77 14.46 3.97
CA GLY A 94 -6.62 13.32 3.65
C GLY A 94 -5.96 11.98 4.00
N SER A 95 -4.68 11.83 3.69
CA SER A 95 -3.93 10.61 3.99
C SER A 95 -3.74 10.39 5.49
N LEU A 96 -3.45 11.43 6.27
CA LEU A 96 -3.26 11.32 7.72
C LEU A 96 -4.53 10.83 8.40
N LEU A 97 -5.69 11.38 8.04
CA LEU A 97 -6.98 10.91 8.57
C LEU A 97 -7.26 9.45 8.16
N GLY A 98 -7.05 9.12 6.89
CA GLY A 98 -7.25 7.76 6.37
C GLY A 98 -6.33 6.73 7.04
N ILE A 99 -5.05 7.05 7.23
CA ILE A 99 -4.06 6.17 7.87
C ILE A 99 -4.44 5.90 9.32
N GLN A 100 -4.89 6.91 10.07
CA GLN A 100 -5.27 6.71 11.48
C GLN A 100 -6.49 5.79 11.62
N ILE A 101 -7.51 5.99 10.78
CA ILE A 101 -8.70 5.12 10.75
C ILE A 101 -8.28 3.69 10.32
N GLY A 102 -7.46 3.58 9.27
CA GLY A 102 -6.95 2.30 8.79
C GLY A 102 -6.16 1.54 9.86
N ALA A 103 -5.20 2.20 10.52
CA ALA A 103 -4.37 1.62 11.57
C ALA A 103 -5.17 1.20 12.81
N ALA A 104 -6.23 1.92 13.16
CA ALA A 104 -7.13 1.49 14.23
C ALA A 104 -7.95 0.26 13.81
N THR A 105 -8.36 0.20 12.53
CA THR A 105 -9.12 -0.94 11.98
C THR A 105 -8.30 -2.23 11.98
N THR A 106 -6.98 -2.16 11.74
CA THR A 106 -6.14 -3.37 11.73
C THR A 106 -6.02 -4.05 13.10
N LYS A 107 -6.33 -3.36 14.20
CA LYS A 107 -6.38 -3.95 15.55
C LYS A 107 -7.62 -4.83 15.78
N VAL A 108 -8.72 -4.53 15.08
CA VAL A 108 -10.00 -5.24 15.24
C VAL A 108 -10.30 -6.20 14.09
N VAL A 109 -9.51 -6.16 13.02
CA VAL A 109 -9.68 -7.00 11.83
C VAL A 109 -8.55 -8.04 11.75
N PRO A 110 -8.87 -9.33 11.60
CA PRO A 110 -7.85 -10.37 11.44
C PRO A 110 -6.95 -10.15 10.20
N GLY A 111 -5.67 -10.48 10.32
CA GLY A 111 -4.66 -10.24 9.27
C GLY A 111 -4.95 -10.88 7.91
N ILE A 112 -5.76 -11.94 7.85
CA ILE A 112 -6.21 -12.54 6.58
C ILE A 112 -7.02 -11.56 5.72
N TYR A 113 -7.87 -10.75 6.33
CA TYR A 113 -8.66 -9.74 5.62
C TYR A 113 -7.78 -8.59 5.12
N ILE A 114 -6.74 -8.22 5.87
CA ILE A 114 -5.76 -7.20 5.46
C ILE A 114 -5.00 -7.66 4.20
N ARG A 115 -4.58 -8.94 4.16
CA ARG A 115 -3.95 -9.54 2.97
C ARG A 115 -4.91 -9.58 1.78
N GLY A 116 -6.15 -10.00 2.02
CA GLY A 116 -7.19 -10.03 0.98
C GLY A 116 -7.48 -8.64 0.41
N PHE A 117 -7.58 -7.63 1.26
CA PHE A 117 -7.70 -6.24 0.85
C PHE A 117 -6.54 -5.82 -0.06
N TYR A 118 -5.32 -6.00 0.41
CA TYR A 118 -4.13 -5.58 -0.32
C TYR A 118 -4.09 -6.21 -1.72
N ALA A 119 -4.44 -7.50 -1.83
CA ALA A 119 -4.55 -8.20 -3.10
C ALA A 119 -5.62 -7.58 -4.01
N VAL A 120 -6.83 -7.32 -3.49
CA VAL A 120 -7.92 -6.71 -4.27
C VAL A 120 -7.56 -5.31 -4.75
N ALA A 121 -6.95 -4.48 -3.90
CA ALA A 121 -6.55 -3.12 -4.25
C ALA A 121 -5.54 -3.09 -5.40
N ILE A 122 -4.53 -3.97 -5.34
CA ILE A 122 -3.54 -4.11 -6.41
C ILE A 122 -4.19 -4.62 -7.69
N MET A 123 -4.99 -5.68 -7.61
CA MET A 123 -5.68 -6.24 -8.77
C MET A 123 -6.58 -5.21 -9.44
N ALA A 124 -7.29 -4.39 -8.67
CA ALA A 124 -8.09 -3.29 -9.21
C ALA A 124 -7.23 -2.30 -10.01
N GLY A 125 -6.05 -1.94 -9.50
CA GLY A 125 -5.10 -1.07 -10.20
C GLY A 125 -4.57 -1.69 -11.50
N PHE A 126 -4.24 -2.99 -11.49
CA PHE A 126 -3.81 -3.71 -12.69
C PHE A 126 -4.92 -3.80 -13.74
N VAL A 127 -6.16 -4.12 -13.33
CA VAL A 127 -7.32 -4.15 -14.21
C VAL A 127 -7.57 -2.77 -14.82
N ASN A 128 -7.53 -1.70 -14.02
CA ASN A 128 -7.64 -0.34 -14.53
C ASN A 128 -6.57 -0.04 -15.60
N ARG A 129 -5.31 -0.38 -15.30
CA ARG A 129 -4.19 -0.14 -16.22
C ARG A 129 -4.30 -0.94 -17.50
N LEU A 130 -4.78 -2.19 -17.42
CA LEU A 130 -5.02 -3.04 -18.57
C LEU A 130 -6.09 -2.46 -19.50
N PHE A 131 -7.16 -1.90 -18.93
CA PHE A 131 -8.24 -1.28 -19.70
C PHE A 131 -7.83 0.08 -20.29
N ALA A 132 -6.92 0.80 -19.65
CA ALA A 132 -6.35 2.04 -20.16
C ALA A 132 -5.23 1.82 -21.22
N LEU A 133 -4.69 0.61 -21.33
CA LEU A 133 -3.54 0.32 -22.19
C LEU A 133 -3.84 0.46 -23.69
N PRO A 134 -4.98 -0.01 -24.23
CA PRO A 134 -5.31 0.16 -25.64
C PRO A 134 -5.37 1.63 -26.08
N GLU A 135 -5.90 2.52 -25.24
CA GLU A 135 -5.93 3.97 -25.50
C GLU A 135 -4.51 4.53 -25.67
N LYS A 136 -3.57 4.12 -24.81
CA LYS A 136 -2.16 4.53 -24.92
C LYS A 136 -1.49 3.96 -26.17
N MET A 137 -1.80 2.72 -26.56
CA MET A 137 -1.23 2.11 -27.77
C MET A 137 -1.73 2.79 -29.06
N VAL A 138 -2.99 3.25 -29.09
CA VAL A 138 -3.53 4.06 -30.20
C VAL A 138 -2.84 5.42 -30.25
N GLN A 139 -2.67 6.10 -29.11
CA GLN A 139 -1.94 7.38 -29.04
C GLN A 139 -0.48 7.26 -29.52
N MET A 140 0.14 6.10 -29.33
CA MET A 140 1.50 5.79 -29.76
C MET A 140 1.57 5.25 -31.22
N GLY A 141 0.45 5.14 -31.92
CA GLY A 141 0.42 4.71 -33.33
C GLY A 141 0.61 3.22 -33.58
N TYR A 142 0.57 2.37 -32.53
CA TYR A 142 0.77 0.92 -32.68
C TYR A 142 -0.50 0.16 -33.09
N ILE A 143 -1.68 0.69 -32.78
CA ILE A 143 -2.98 0.04 -33.04
C ILE A 143 -3.92 1.06 -33.70
N SER A 144 -4.60 0.66 -34.76
CA SER A 144 -5.66 1.43 -35.41
C SER A 144 -7.03 1.02 -34.86
N MET A 145 -7.34 1.42 -33.64
CA MET A 145 -8.66 1.21 -33.02
C MET A 145 -9.38 2.56 -32.95
N SER A 146 -10.72 2.54 -33.07
CA SER A 146 -11.53 3.75 -32.91
C SER A 146 -11.29 4.36 -31.53
N THR A 147 -10.97 5.66 -31.49
CA THR A 147 -10.78 6.43 -30.26
C THR A 147 -11.96 6.31 -29.31
N SER A 148 -13.18 6.18 -29.84
CA SER A 148 -14.39 6.01 -29.03
C SER A 148 -14.39 4.69 -28.25
N VAL A 149 -13.92 3.60 -28.85
CA VAL A 149 -13.88 2.28 -28.21
C VAL A 149 -12.81 2.25 -27.13
N THR A 150 -11.63 2.81 -27.39
CA THR A 150 -10.53 2.83 -26.41
C THR A 150 -10.85 3.72 -25.21
N THR A 151 -11.47 4.88 -25.44
CA THR A 151 -11.88 5.78 -24.34
C THR A 151 -12.99 5.14 -23.51
N LEU A 152 -13.94 4.44 -24.13
CA LEU A 152 -15.00 3.73 -23.41
C LEU A 152 -14.41 2.62 -22.53
N LEU A 153 -13.45 1.84 -23.05
CA LEU A 153 -12.76 0.82 -22.27
C LEU A 153 -11.99 1.42 -21.08
N ALA A 154 -11.22 2.48 -21.30
CA ALA A 154 -10.49 3.18 -20.24
C ALA A 154 -11.43 3.77 -19.17
N THR A 155 -12.57 4.31 -19.62
CA THR A 155 -13.61 4.85 -18.73
C THR A 155 -14.23 3.75 -17.87
N ILE A 156 -14.60 2.61 -18.45
CA ILE A 156 -15.10 1.45 -17.71
C ILE A 156 -14.08 1.02 -16.66
N GLY A 157 -12.81 0.85 -17.05
CA GLY A 157 -11.75 0.46 -16.12
C GLY A 157 -11.59 1.45 -14.96
N THR A 158 -11.80 2.74 -15.21
CA THR A 158 -11.72 3.81 -14.20
C THR A 158 -12.91 3.78 -13.25
N TRP A 159 -14.14 3.63 -13.77
CA TRP A 159 -15.33 3.50 -12.94
C TRP A 159 -15.33 2.24 -12.08
N VAL A 160 -14.90 1.11 -12.64
CA VAL A 160 -14.75 -0.15 -11.89
C VAL A 160 -13.73 0.02 -10.76
N PHE A 161 -12.58 0.64 -11.05
CA PHE A 161 -11.55 0.91 -10.05
C PHE A 161 -12.07 1.77 -8.89
N PHE A 162 -12.66 2.94 -9.20
CA PHE A 162 -13.20 3.81 -8.16
C PHE A 162 -14.36 3.16 -7.39
N GLY A 163 -15.23 2.41 -8.08
CA GLY A 163 -16.30 1.66 -7.42
C GLY A 163 -15.78 0.66 -6.39
N LEU A 164 -14.75 -0.12 -6.74
CA LEU A 164 -14.09 -1.04 -5.81
C LEU A 164 -13.46 -0.29 -4.63
N VAL A 165 -12.77 0.83 -4.89
CA VAL A 165 -12.15 1.67 -3.86
C VAL A 165 -13.21 2.22 -2.89
N PHE A 166 -14.36 2.69 -3.39
CA PHE A 166 -15.44 3.23 -2.55
C PHE A 166 -16.10 2.15 -1.68
N ILE A 167 -16.41 0.98 -2.26
CA ILE A 167 -16.93 -0.17 -1.52
C ILE A 167 -15.96 -0.53 -0.40
N PHE A 168 -14.67 -0.58 -0.72
CA PHE A 168 -13.63 -0.90 0.23
C PHE A 168 -13.47 0.15 1.34
N ALA A 169 -13.42 1.44 0.99
CA ALA A 169 -13.34 2.53 1.96
C ALA A 169 -14.56 2.53 2.90
N GLY A 170 -15.76 2.32 2.36
CA GLY A 170 -16.98 2.16 3.15
C GLY A 170 -16.89 0.98 4.11
N TRP A 171 -16.36 -0.16 3.66
CA TRP A 171 -16.16 -1.32 4.52
C TRP A 171 -15.15 -1.06 5.64
N ILE A 172 -14.01 -0.39 5.39
CA ILE A 172 -13.07 0.03 6.45
C ILE A 172 -13.79 0.89 7.47
N ILE A 173 -14.51 1.92 7.04
CA ILE A 173 -15.17 2.85 7.95
C ILE A 173 -16.21 2.11 8.81
N LEU A 174 -16.96 1.18 8.21
CA LEU A 174 -17.90 0.33 8.96
C LEU A 174 -17.18 -0.59 9.95
N ALA A 175 -16.07 -1.21 9.55
CA ALA A 175 -15.27 -2.07 10.42
C ALA A 175 -14.67 -1.28 11.60
N PHE A 176 -14.18 -0.07 11.33
CA PHE A 176 -13.72 0.87 12.35
C PHE A 176 -14.84 1.22 13.33
N ILE A 177 -15.99 1.68 12.84
CA ILE A 177 -17.13 2.07 13.68
C ILE A 177 -17.61 0.90 14.53
N ARG A 178 -17.73 -0.30 13.95
CA ARG A 178 -18.11 -1.52 14.69
C ARG A 178 -17.06 -1.93 15.72
N GLY A 179 -15.78 -1.61 15.49
CA GLY A 179 -14.66 -1.90 16.39
C GLY A 179 -14.46 -0.88 17.52
N ILE A 180 -15.10 0.30 17.48
CA ILE A 180 -14.95 1.35 18.50
C ILE A 180 -15.14 0.82 19.94
N PRO A 181 -16.16 -0.01 20.27
CA PRO A 181 -16.34 -0.51 21.62
C PRO A 181 -15.15 -1.34 22.11
N THR A 182 -14.62 -2.20 21.25
CA THR A 182 -13.45 -3.06 21.55
C THR A 182 -12.18 -2.23 21.73
N LEU A 183 -11.95 -1.25 20.86
CA LEU A 183 -10.80 -0.34 20.96
C LEU A 183 -10.83 0.50 22.24
N ARG A 184 -12.02 0.94 22.68
CA ARG A 184 -12.20 1.67 23.94
C ARG A 184 -11.94 0.78 25.15
N ALA A 185 -12.36 -0.49 25.11
CA ALA A 185 -12.10 -1.46 26.18
C ALA A 185 -10.60 -1.78 26.32
N GLU A 186 -9.88 -1.93 25.21
CA GLU A 186 -8.42 -2.18 25.21
C GLU A 186 -7.65 -0.97 25.77
N THR A 187 -8.06 0.25 25.38
CA THR A 187 -7.47 1.49 25.91
C THR A 187 -7.71 1.62 27.42
N ALA A 188 -8.92 1.32 27.90
CA ALA A 188 -9.25 1.34 29.32
C ALA A 188 -8.40 0.35 30.12
N THR A 189 -8.24 -0.88 29.62
CA THR A 189 -7.45 -1.94 30.27
C THR A 189 -5.96 -1.58 30.34
N THR A 190 -5.43 -0.92 29.30
CA THR A 190 -4.04 -0.46 29.24
C THR A 190 -3.78 0.68 30.24
N VAL A 191 -4.73 1.61 30.38
CA VAL A 191 -4.68 2.68 31.40
C VAL A 191 -4.71 2.10 32.81
N THR A 192 -5.52 1.08 33.08
CA THR A 192 -5.56 0.44 34.41
C THR A 192 -4.26 -0.28 34.76
N LYS A 193 -3.58 -0.91 33.79
CA LYS A 193 -2.27 -1.55 34.00
C LYS A 193 -1.10 -0.55 34.09
N GLY A 194 -1.21 0.62 33.47
CA GLY A 194 -0.18 1.66 33.51
C GLY A 194 -0.11 2.46 34.82
N VAL A 195 -1.13 2.35 35.68
CA VAL A 195 -1.20 3.05 36.99
C VAL A 195 -0.73 2.15 38.15
N SER A 196 -0.43 0.87 37.90
CA SER A 196 0.08 -0.06 38.92
C SER A 196 1.61 -0.23 38.93
N HIS A 197 2.35 0.77 38.45
CA HIS A 197 3.81 0.82 38.52
C HIS A 197 4.29 2.09 39.21
#